data_AF-A0A660P9D8-F1
#
_entry.id   AF-A0A660P9D8-F1
#
_cell.length_a   1.000
_cell.length_b   1.000
_cell.length_c   1.000
_cell.angle_alpha   90.00
_cell.angle_beta   90.00
_cell.angle_gamma   90.00
#
_symmetry.space_group_name_H-M   'P 1'
#
loop_
_entity.id
_entity.type
_entity.pdbx_description
1 polymer ?
#
loop_
_entity_poly.entity_id
_entity_poly.type
_entity_poly.pdbx_seq_one_letter_code
_entity_poly.pdbx_strand_id
1 'polypeptide(L)'
;VFIDFYNIRTEQEFYNKFSSKVIEVTNSKFEEKVKILKKFLSAFKPTFSIDTGHESDFEISLNFSGSPDEIEGILNLPEKIGQDKKIKIVVCLDEFQNIEYFNNPLTFQKTCRSYWQNHKHVSYILYGSKQHMLTSVFQKRNAPFYRFGEVMYLGKIDTIYLVKFVVQRFVSTNKEISEKLAATLVNFVKNHPYYTQQLAYILWNITETKVTSNLLYQAKEMLLDQNTMFYQSDVEDISNSQINFLKAVIANEEKMNSKKVIDKYKLNSSANVTRVKKALIKKEILEIFKNSINFYDPVFELWLKERYFGI
;
A
#
# COMPACT_ATOMS: atom_id res chain seq x y z
N VAL A 1 13.89 -2.10 11.87
CA VAL A 1 13.65 -3.36 11.15
C VAL A 1 12.55 -3.10 10.13
N PHE A 2 12.77 -3.41 8.85
CA PHE A 2 11.76 -3.25 7.80
C PHE A 2 11.51 -4.60 7.13
N ILE A 3 10.24 -4.95 6.94
CA ILE A 3 9.82 -6.19 6.32
C ILE A 3 8.65 -5.89 5.38
N ASP A 4 8.83 -6.22 4.12
CA ASP A 4 7.77 -6.20 3.10
C ASP A 4 7.12 -7.59 2.99
N PHE A 5 5.79 -7.63 3.16
CA PHE A 5 4.95 -8.82 3.04
C PHE A 5 4.53 -9.15 1.61
N TYR A 6 4.85 -8.34 0.59
CA TYR A 6 4.45 -8.60 -0.80
C TYR A 6 4.83 -10.00 -1.30
N ASN A 7 6.03 -10.47 -0.93
CA ASN A 7 6.55 -11.80 -1.28
C ASN A 7 6.48 -12.82 -0.14
N ILE A 8 5.74 -12.55 0.94
CA ILE A 8 5.56 -13.49 2.05
C ILE A 8 4.20 -14.16 1.88
N ARG A 9 4.19 -15.48 1.69
CA ARG A 9 2.98 -16.28 1.44
C ARG A 9 2.63 -17.20 2.58
N THR A 10 3.57 -17.46 3.49
CA THR A 10 3.37 -18.38 4.62
C THR A 10 3.83 -17.77 5.95
N GLU A 11 3.27 -18.28 7.05
CA GLU A 11 3.73 -17.93 8.41
C GLU A 11 5.21 -18.27 8.62
N GLN A 12 5.65 -19.39 8.03
CA GLN A 12 7.03 -19.84 8.13
C GLN A 12 8.00 -18.86 7.45
N GLU A 13 7.68 -18.42 6.24
CA GLU A 13 8.46 -17.39 5.55
C GLU A 13 8.53 -16.09 6.36
N PHE A 14 7.42 -15.70 7.00
CA PHE A 14 7.40 -14.56 7.90
C PHE A 14 8.37 -14.75 9.07
N TYR A 15 8.30 -15.87 9.79
CA TYR A 15 9.17 -16.10 10.96
C TYR A 15 10.65 -16.12 10.58
N ASN A 16 10.99 -16.71 9.42
CA ASN A 16 12.35 -16.68 8.87
C ASN A 16 12.79 -15.25 8.59
N LYS A 17 12.02 -14.52 7.78
CA LYS A 17 12.39 -13.16 7.38
C LYS A 17 12.43 -12.20 8.57
N PHE A 18 11.52 -12.37 9.52
CA PHE A 18 11.45 -11.57 10.75
C PHE A 18 12.68 -11.75 11.61
N SER A 19 13.02 -12.99 11.96
CA SER A 19 14.21 -13.28 12.77
C SER A 19 15.50 -12.82 12.08
N SER A 20 15.68 -13.14 10.79
CA SER A 20 16.87 -12.75 10.04
C SER A 20 17.03 -11.23 9.97
N LYS A 21 15.98 -10.46 9.64
CA LYS A 21 16.06 -9.00 9.59
C LYS A 21 16.22 -8.34 10.96
N VAL A 22 15.65 -8.90 12.02
CA VAL A 22 15.91 -8.41 13.38
C VAL A 22 17.38 -8.58 13.74
N ILE A 23 17.98 -9.74 13.46
CA ILE A 23 19.40 -10.01 13.77
C ILE A 23 20.33 -9.15 12.93
N GLU A 24 20.06 -9.03 11.62
CA GLU A 24 20.87 -8.25 10.68
C GLU A 24 20.94 -6.78 11.06
N VAL A 25 19.78 -6.15 11.33
CA VAL A 25 19.73 -4.72 11.65
C VAL A 25 20.31 -4.39 13.02
N THR A 26 20.25 -5.33 13.97
CA THR A 26 20.72 -5.08 15.34
C THR A 26 22.19 -5.43 15.56
N ASN A 27 22.89 -6.03 14.59
CA ASN A 27 24.28 -6.48 14.74
C ASN A 27 25.08 -6.27 13.46
N SER A 28 26.18 -5.53 13.57
CA SER A 28 27.10 -5.32 12.45
C SER A 28 28.10 -6.48 12.30
N LYS A 29 28.50 -7.14 13.41
CA LYS A 29 29.52 -8.20 13.39
C LYS A 29 28.90 -9.60 13.40
N PHE A 30 29.50 -10.52 12.63
CA PHE A 30 29.07 -11.92 12.56
C PHE A 30 29.08 -12.62 13.93
N GLU A 31 30.12 -12.40 14.74
CA GLU A 31 30.24 -12.98 16.09
C GLU A 31 29.09 -12.55 17.01
N GLU A 32 28.64 -11.29 16.90
CA GLU A 32 27.49 -10.78 17.65
C GLU A 32 26.19 -11.44 17.19
N LYS A 33 26.01 -11.62 15.87
CA LYS A 33 24.87 -12.35 15.29
C LYS A 33 24.79 -13.78 15.85
N VAL A 34 25.92 -14.50 15.84
CA VAL A 34 26.00 -15.87 16.38
C VAL A 34 25.76 -15.89 17.89
N LYS A 35 26.30 -14.91 18.64
CA LYS A 35 26.10 -14.81 20.09
C LYS A 35 24.63 -14.58 20.45
N ILE A 36 23.93 -13.73 19.71
CA ILE A 36 22.49 -13.46 19.91
C ILE A 36 21.64 -14.67 19.55
N LEU A 37 21.96 -15.35 18.44
CA LEU A 37 21.32 -16.61 18.07
C LEU A 37 21.48 -17.66 19.18
N LYS A 38 22.71 -17.89 19.65
CA LYS A 38 22.96 -18.82 20.75
C LYS A 38 22.31 -18.39 22.06
N LYS A 39 22.20 -17.08 22.34
CA LYS A 39 21.66 -16.58 23.61
C LYS A 39 20.15 -16.65 23.67
N PHE A 40 19.46 -16.31 22.58
CA PHE A 40 18.01 -16.14 22.57
C PHE A 40 17.27 -17.21 21.77
N LEU A 41 17.98 -17.92 20.90
CA LEU A 41 17.47 -18.97 20.03
C LEU A 41 18.33 -20.26 20.19
N SER A 42 18.77 -20.57 21.42
CA SER A 42 19.57 -21.78 21.74
C SER A 42 18.85 -23.09 21.46
N ALA A 43 17.52 -23.10 21.54
CA ALA A 43 16.68 -24.28 21.26
C ALA A 43 16.61 -24.63 19.76
N PHE A 44 17.14 -23.77 18.89
CA PHE A 44 17.03 -23.86 17.45
C PHE A 44 18.33 -24.44 16.87
N LYS A 45 18.25 -25.11 15.71
CA LYS A 45 19.42 -25.54 14.94
C LYS A 45 19.68 -24.51 13.81
N PRO A 46 20.34 -23.36 14.09
CA PRO A 46 20.58 -22.37 13.06
C PRO A 46 21.46 -22.97 11.96
N THR A 47 21.07 -22.76 10.71
CA THR A 47 21.88 -23.11 9.54
C THR A 47 22.38 -21.80 8.96
N PHE A 48 23.67 -21.73 8.64
CA PHE A 48 24.28 -20.51 8.11
C PHE A 48 24.67 -20.79 6.67
N SER A 49 24.05 -20.08 5.72
CA SER A 49 24.48 -20.04 4.33
C SER A 49 25.37 -18.82 4.13
N ILE A 50 26.59 -19.06 3.66
CA ILE A 50 27.52 -17.99 3.27
C ILE A 50 27.43 -17.91 1.76
N ASP A 51 26.88 -16.82 1.24
CA ASP A 51 27.02 -16.52 -0.18
C ASP A 51 28.40 -15.87 -0.39
N THR A 52 29.25 -16.51 -1.18
CA THR A 52 30.65 -16.11 -1.37
C THR A 52 30.86 -15.17 -2.56
N GLY A 53 29.78 -14.70 -3.20
CA GLY A 53 29.83 -13.88 -4.42
C GLY A 53 30.13 -12.39 -4.23
N HIS A 54 29.79 -11.81 -3.08
CA HIS A 54 30.02 -10.40 -2.76
C HIS A 54 30.53 -10.27 -1.33
N GLU A 55 31.53 -9.41 -1.11
CA GLU A 55 32.07 -9.17 0.22
C GLU A 55 30.95 -8.86 1.22
N SER A 56 30.72 -9.78 2.15
CA SER A 56 30.03 -9.62 3.43
C SER A 56 28.48 -9.65 3.52
N ASP A 57 27.77 -10.25 2.57
CA ASP A 57 26.33 -10.55 2.78
C ASP A 57 26.14 -12.00 3.29
N PHE A 58 26.15 -12.15 4.61
CA PHE A 58 25.79 -13.39 5.29
C PHE A 58 24.27 -13.51 5.42
N GLU A 59 23.67 -14.47 4.72
CA GLU A 59 22.25 -14.78 4.88
C GLU A 59 22.05 -15.83 5.97
N ILE A 60 21.38 -15.44 7.06
CA ILE A 60 21.05 -16.36 8.15
C ILE A 60 19.73 -17.03 7.78
N SER A 61 19.79 -18.31 7.41
CA SER A 61 18.61 -19.15 7.16
C SER A 61 18.34 -20.03 8.38
N LEU A 62 17.39 -19.63 9.21
CA LEU A 62 17.00 -20.47 10.34
C LEU A 62 16.03 -21.55 9.84
N ASN A 63 16.39 -22.82 10.02
CA ASN A 63 15.52 -23.96 9.77
C ASN A 63 14.65 -24.17 11.01
N PHE A 64 13.37 -23.82 10.92
CA PHE A 64 12.42 -23.96 12.02
C PHE A 64 11.51 -25.16 11.80
N SER A 65 11.20 -25.84 12.90
CA SER A 65 10.20 -26.90 12.94
C SER A 65 8.77 -26.37 13.09
N GLY A 66 8.63 -25.09 13.45
CA GLY A 66 7.34 -24.45 13.68
C GLY A 66 6.76 -24.75 15.07
N SER A 67 7.60 -25.15 16.03
CA SER A 67 7.13 -25.44 17.39
C SER A 67 6.69 -24.16 18.12
N PRO A 68 5.78 -24.25 19.12
CA PRO A 68 5.34 -23.08 19.88
C PRO A 68 6.49 -22.31 20.55
N ASP A 69 7.46 -23.02 21.12
CA ASP A 69 8.64 -22.43 21.76
C ASP A 69 9.53 -21.69 20.75
N GLU A 70 9.61 -22.21 19.52
CA GLU A 70 10.35 -21.56 18.45
C GLU A 70 9.70 -20.25 18.03
N ILE A 71 8.38 -20.25 17.83
CA ILE A 71 7.61 -19.06 17.47
C ILE A 71 7.71 -18.00 18.57
N GLU A 72 7.61 -18.40 19.83
CA GLU A 72 7.80 -17.51 20.98
C GLU A 72 9.18 -16.85 20.99
N GLY A 73 10.23 -17.64 20.77
CA GLY A 73 11.61 -17.16 20.74
C GLY A 73 11.82 -16.11 19.65
N ILE A 74 11.29 -16.36 18.46
CA ILE A 74 11.38 -15.45 17.30
C ILE A 74 10.61 -14.17 17.56
N LEU A 75 9.34 -14.27 17.97
CA LEU A 75 8.49 -13.09 18.12
C LEU A 75 8.99 -12.17 19.24
N ASN A 76 9.61 -12.72 20.29
CA ASN A 76 10.21 -11.93 21.38
C ASN A 76 11.66 -11.49 21.13
N LEU A 77 12.27 -11.90 20.02
CA LEU A 77 13.65 -11.56 19.69
C LEU A 77 13.94 -10.05 19.72
N PRO A 78 13.14 -9.16 19.09
CA PRO A 78 13.41 -7.73 19.13
C PRO A 78 13.30 -7.16 20.56
N GLU A 79 12.35 -7.60 21.38
CA GLU A 79 12.24 -7.14 22.78
C GLU A 79 13.47 -7.54 23.60
N LYS A 80 13.91 -8.80 23.48
CA LYS A 80 15.08 -9.32 24.18
C LYS A 80 16.36 -8.57 23.79
N ILE A 81 16.54 -8.28 22.49
CA ILE A 81 17.69 -7.52 21.99
C ILE A 81 17.61 -6.06 22.45
N GLY A 82 16.43 -5.44 22.38
CA GLY A 82 16.21 -4.06 22.83
C GLY A 82 16.56 -3.88 24.30
N GLN A 83 16.16 -4.83 25.15
CA GLN A 83 16.50 -4.84 26.57
C GLN A 83 18.01 -5.05 26.81
N ASP A 84 18.62 -6.04 26.15
CA ASP A 84 20.03 -6.40 26.35
C ASP A 84 20.99 -5.29 25.90
N LYS A 85 20.70 -4.68 24.74
CA LYS A 85 21.50 -3.59 24.17
C LYS A 85 21.07 -2.20 24.66
N LYS A 86 20.00 -2.11 25.46
CA LYS A 86 19.40 -0.83 25.93
C LYS A 86 19.05 0.12 24.78
N ILE A 87 18.46 -0.42 23.71
CA ILE A 87 18.01 0.33 22.53
C ILE A 87 16.50 0.20 22.35
N LYS A 88 15.91 1.14 21.60
CA LYS A 88 14.54 1.02 21.09
C LYS A 88 14.59 0.52 19.65
N ILE A 89 13.70 -0.41 19.31
CA ILE A 89 13.60 -0.99 17.97
C ILE A 89 12.25 -0.60 17.39
N VAL A 90 12.27 -0.04 16.18
CA VAL A 90 11.06 0.18 15.38
C VAL A 90 10.97 -0.93 14.35
N VAL A 91 9.84 -1.63 14.31
CA VAL A 91 9.52 -2.68 13.36
C VAL A 91 8.46 -2.15 12.40
N CYS A 92 8.85 -1.96 11.14
CA CYS A 92 7.98 -1.53 10.05
C CYS A 92 7.58 -2.76 9.22
N LEU A 93 6.29 -3.09 9.22
CA LEU A 93 5.72 -4.18 8.42
C LEU A 93 4.87 -3.55 7.31
N ASP A 94 5.40 -3.61 6.09
CA ASP A 94 4.75 -3.10 4.89
C ASP A 94 3.85 -4.17 4.26
N GLU A 95 2.80 -3.72 3.57
CA GLU A 95 1.75 -4.57 2.98
C GLU A 95 1.16 -5.61 3.96
N PHE A 96 1.01 -5.21 5.23
CA PHE A 96 0.64 -6.12 6.33
C PHE A 96 -0.69 -6.84 6.13
N GLN A 97 -1.60 -6.31 5.31
CA GLN A 97 -2.84 -7.00 4.91
C GLN A 97 -2.61 -8.36 4.24
N ASN A 98 -1.42 -8.62 3.68
CA ASN A 98 -1.13 -9.85 2.97
C ASN A 98 -1.11 -11.08 3.90
N ILE A 99 -1.08 -10.88 5.22
CA ILE A 99 -1.27 -11.96 6.19
C ILE A 99 -2.61 -12.68 6.02
N GLU A 100 -3.63 -12.01 5.46
CA GLU A 100 -4.95 -12.60 5.17
C GLU A 100 -4.86 -13.73 4.12
N TYR A 101 -3.77 -13.81 3.36
CA TYR A 101 -3.52 -14.90 2.41
C TYR A 101 -2.80 -16.11 3.02
N PHE A 102 -2.41 -16.06 4.30
CA PHE A 102 -1.82 -17.21 4.98
C PHE A 102 -2.85 -18.33 5.17
N ASN A 103 -2.38 -19.54 5.44
CA ASN A 103 -3.27 -20.68 5.68
C ASN A 103 -4.15 -20.47 6.93
N ASN A 104 -3.61 -19.87 8.00
CA ASN A 104 -4.32 -19.62 9.26
C ASN A 104 -4.16 -18.16 9.75
N PRO A 105 -4.72 -17.18 9.02
CA PRO A 105 -4.46 -15.76 9.26
C PRO A 105 -4.88 -15.33 10.68
N LEU A 106 -6.00 -15.85 11.17
CA LEU A 106 -6.51 -15.52 12.51
C LEU A 106 -5.59 -16.04 13.63
N THR A 107 -5.04 -17.24 13.47
CA THR A 107 -4.10 -17.83 14.43
C THR A 107 -2.82 -17.02 14.47
N PHE A 108 -2.25 -16.74 13.29
CA PHE A 108 -1.07 -15.89 13.15
C PHE A 108 -1.25 -14.53 13.85
N GLN A 109 -2.38 -13.86 13.62
CA GLN A 109 -2.69 -12.57 14.24
C GLN A 109 -2.80 -12.65 15.77
N LYS A 110 -3.45 -13.68 16.31
CA LYS A 110 -3.55 -13.90 17.77
C LYS A 110 -2.18 -14.13 18.40
N THR A 111 -1.34 -14.95 17.75
CA THR A 111 0.01 -15.26 18.20
C THR A 111 0.90 -14.03 18.19
N CYS A 112 0.91 -13.24 17.10
CA CYS A 112 1.67 -11.99 17.07
C CYS A 112 1.23 -11.04 18.19
N ARG A 113 -0.08 -10.86 18.38
CA ARG A 113 -0.60 -9.99 19.42
C ARG A 113 -0.23 -10.44 20.83
N SER A 114 -0.30 -11.75 21.14
CA SER A 114 -0.03 -12.25 22.50
C SER A 114 1.37 -11.88 22.98
N TYR A 115 2.34 -11.83 22.07
CA TYR A 115 3.71 -11.41 22.38
C TYR A 115 3.92 -9.90 22.24
N TRP A 116 3.57 -9.30 21.09
CA TRP A 116 3.92 -7.90 20.80
C TRP A 116 3.27 -6.89 21.74
N GLN A 117 2.07 -7.18 22.27
CA GLN A 117 1.40 -6.27 23.19
C GLN A 117 2.15 -6.08 24.52
N ASN A 118 3.07 -7.00 24.87
CA ASN A 118 3.85 -6.95 26.10
C ASN A 118 5.22 -6.30 25.91
N HIS A 119 5.60 -5.95 24.68
CA HIS A 119 6.91 -5.40 24.37
C HIS A 119 7.02 -3.94 24.83
N LYS A 120 8.13 -3.58 25.46
CA LYS A 120 8.39 -2.24 26.01
C LYS A 120 9.53 -1.52 25.29
N HIS A 121 10.35 -2.26 24.55
CA HIS A 121 11.51 -1.76 23.80
C HIS A 121 11.25 -1.76 22.30
N VAL A 122 10.08 -2.23 21.86
CA VAL A 122 9.71 -2.33 20.45
C VAL A 122 8.47 -1.50 20.15
N SER A 123 8.49 -0.80 19.03
CA SER A 123 7.31 -0.12 18.46
C SER A 123 7.02 -0.66 17.06
N TYR A 124 5.75 -0.87 16.75
CA TYR A 124 5.30 -1.50 15.51
C TYR A 124 4.59 -0.47 14.62
N ILE A 125 5.03 -0.35 13.38
CA ILE A 125 4.37 0.43 12.34
C ILE A 125 3.86 -0.57 11.30
N LEU A 126 2.55 -0.73 11.22
CA LEU A 126 1.87 -1.71 10.37
C LEU A 126 1.08 -0.95 9.31
N TYR A 127 1.42 -1.11 8.04
CA TYR A 127 0.83 -0.32 6.95
C TYR A 127 0.74 -1.11 5.65
N GLY A 128 0.10 -0.51 4.66
CA GLY A 128 -0.11 -1.09 3.34
C GLY A 128 -1.21 -0.38 2.56
N SER A 129 -1.24 -0.62 1.26
CA SER A 129 -2.12 0.05 0.30
C SER A 129 -3.60 -0.33 0.41
N LYS A 130 -3.93 -1.58 0.80
CA LYS A 130 -5.32 -2.07 0.80
C LYS A 130 -6.07 -1.65 2.07
N GLN A 131 -6.52 -0.40 2.11
CA GLN A 131 -7.21 0.21 3.26
C GLN A 131 -8.36 -0.66 3.79
N HIS A 132 -9.17 -1.26 2.91
CA HIS A 132 -10.32 -2.08 3.32
C HIS A 132 -9.90 -3.36 4.06
N MET A 133 -8.79 -3.98 3.67
CA MET A 133 -8.23 -5.16 4.34
C MET A 133 -7.61 -4.78 5.68
N LEU A 134 -6.77 -3.74 5.72
CA LEU A 134 -6.18 -3.25 6.98
C LEU A 134 -7.24 -2.83 8.00
N THR A 135 -8.29 -2.14 7.53
CA THR A 135 -9.43 -1.78 8.38
C THR A 135 -10.08 -3.03 9.00
N SER A 136 -10.14 -4.13 8.25
CA SER A 136 -10.69 -5.39 8.76
C SER A 136 -9.83 -6.04 9.84
N VAL A 137 -8.51 -5.86 9.80
CA VAL A 137 -7.53 -6.37 10.77
C VAL A 137 -7.54 -5.52 12.06
N PHE A 138 -7.60 -4.19 11.95
CA PHE A 138 -7.40 -3.28 13.09
C PHE A 138 -8.67 -2.68 13.71
N GLN A 139 -9.79 -2.61 12.97
CA GLN A 139 -11.00 -1.89 13.43
C GLN A 139 -12.22 -2.77 13.69
N LYS A 140 -12.21 -4.04 13.27
CA LYS A 140 -13.30 -4.97 13.62
C LYS A 140 -13.15 -5.42 15.07
N ARG A 141 -14.21 -5.29 15.88
CA ARG A 141 -14.19 -5.64 17.32
C ARG A 141 -13.77 -7.08 17.62
N ASN A 142 -14.01 -8.01 16.69
CA ASN A 142 -13.65 -9.42 16.81
C ASN A 142 -12.28 -9.77 16.22
N ALA A 143 -11.57 -8.81 15.60
CA ALA A 143 -10.25 -9.04 15.05
C ALA A 143 -9.19 -9.02 16.18
N PRO A 144 -8.18 -9.91 16.15
CA PRO A 144 -7.15 -9.95 17.18
C PRO A 144 -6.43 -8.61 17.32
N PHE A 145 -6.13 -7.91 16.23
CA PHE A 145 -5.44 -6.61 16.26
C PHE A 145 -6.35 -5.41 16.59
N TYR A 146 -7.60 -5.63 17.02
CA TYR A 146 -8.51 -4.55 17.41
C TYR A 146 -7.90 -3.68 18.53
N ARG A 147 -7.77 -2.38 18.29
CA ARG A 147 -7.12 -1.41 19.21
C ARG A 147 -5.70 -1.82 19.64
N PHE A 148 -4.97 -2.53 18.78
CA PHE A 148 -3.57 -2.85 19.04
C PHE A 148 -2.66 -1.61 18.96
N GLY A 149 -3.02 -0.63 18.12
CA GLY A 149 -2.33 0.65 18.00
C GLY A 149 -3.26 1.76 17.54
N GLU A 150 -2.71 2.97 17.39
CA GLU A 150 -3.42 4.10 16.80
C GLU A 150 -3.52 3.95 15.28
N VAL A 151 -4.70 4.20 14.73
CA VAL A 151 -4.91 4.12 13.28
C VAL A 151 -4.74 5.51 12.67
N MET A 152 -3.77 5.64 11.77
CA MET A 152 -3.53 6.84 10.97
C MET A 152 -3.94 6.60 9.52
N TYR A 153 -4.79 7.48 8.98
CA TYR A 153 -5.15 7.48 7.57
C TYR A 153 -4.34 8.55 6.84
N LEU A 154 -3.54 8.12 5.86
CA LEU A 154 -2.83 9.06 4.99
C LEU A 154 -3.75 9.47 3.84
N GLY A 155 -4.09 10.76 3.82
CA GLY A 155 -4.76 11.39 2.70
C GLY A 155 -3.78 11.71 1.58
N LYS A 156 -4.32 12.19 0.46
CA LYS A 156 -3.51 12.75 -0.62
C LYS A 156 -2.79 14.01 -0.15
N ILE A 157 -1.65 14.32 -0.76
CA ILE A 157 -0.88 15.52 -0.46
C ILE A 157 -1.70 16.75 -0.90
N ASP A 158 -1.77 17.78 -0.05
CA ASP A 158 -2.52 18.99 -0.40
C ASP A 158 -1.95 19.69 -1.64
N THR A 159 -2.85 20.32 -2.41
CA THR A 159 -2.53 20.94 -3.71
C THR A 159 -1.38 21.94 -3.59
N ILE A 160 -1.33 22.71 -2.49
CA ILE A 160 -0.30 23.74 -2.27
C ILE A 160 1.11 23.14 -2.27
N TYR A 161 1.31 21.99 -1.63
CA TYR A 161 2.63 21.33 -1.58
C TYR A 161 3.02 20.74 -2.93
N LEU A 162 2.06 20.14 -3.65
CA LEU A 162 2.32 19.57 -4.98
C LEU A 162 2.58 20.66 -6.03
N VAL A 163 1.84 21.76 -6.01
CA VAL A 163 2.07 22.92 -6.89
C VAL A 163 3.47 23.47 -6.67
N LYS A 164 3.84 23.70 -5.39
CA LYS A 164 5.19 24.17 -5.05
C LYS A 164 6.27 23.20 -5.54
N PHE A 165 6.08 21.90 -5.34
CA PHE A 165 7.00 20.87 -5.84
C PHE A 165 7.15 20.93 -7.38
N VAL A 166 6.04 20.95 -8.12
CA VAL A 166 6.06 20.98 -9.59
C VAL A 166 6.77 22.23 -10.11
N VAL A 167 6.42 23.42 -9.60
CA VAL A 167 7.05 24.68 -10.01
C VAL A 167 8.56 24.64 -9.75
N GLN A 168 8.98 24.21 -8.56
CA GLN A 168 10.40 24.11 -8.20
C GLN A 168 11.18 23.16 -9.12
N ARG A 169 10.59 22.02 -9.50
CA ARG A 169 11.24 21.04 -10.38
C ARG A 169 11.43 21.56 -11.80
N PHE A 170 10.46 22.27 -12.36
CA PHE A 170 10.63 22.92 -13.67
C PHE A 170 11.76 23.96 -13.63
N VAL A 171 11.74 24.86 -12.64
CA VAL A 171 12.76 25.91 -12.48
C VAL A 171 14.17 25.34 -12.34
N SER A 172 14.33 24.21 -11.62
CA SER A 172 15.64 23.57 -11.45
C SER A 172 16.29 23.08 -12.75
N THR A 173 15.53 23.05 -13.85
CA THR A 173 16.00 22.64 -15.19
C THR A 173 15.95 23.78 -16.22
N ASN A 174 15.84 25.03 -15.76
CA ASN A 174 15.64 26.23 -16.61
C ASN A 174 14.34 26.19 -17.44
N LYS A 175 13.31 25.47 -16.95
CA LYS A 175 11.96 25.50 -17.53
C LYS A 175 11.00 26.22 -16.58
N GLU A 176 9.90 26.74 -17.12
CA GLU A 176 8.93 27.52 -16.36
C GLU A 176 7.52 26.96 -16.51
N ILE A 177 6.82 26.83 -15.38
CA ILE A 177 5.38 26.57 -15.30
C ILE A 177 4.77 27.55 -14.31
N SER A 178 3.66 28.18 -14.71
CA SER A 178 2.92 29.07 -13.79
C SER A 178 2.22 28.25 -12.70
N GLU A 179 2.04 28.83 -11.52
CA GLU A 179 1.30 28.19 -10.41
C GLU A 179 -0.11 27.76 -10.84
N LYS A 180 -0.78 28.55 -11.70
CA LYS A 180 -2.09 28.22 -12.25
C LYS A 180 -2.06 26.92 -13.08
N LEU A 181 -1.07 26.76 -13.96
CA LEU A 181 -0.93 25.55 -14.79
C LEU A 181 -0.50 24.35 -13.95
N ALA A 182 0.39 24.54 -12.97
CA ALA A 182 0.75 23.50 -12.02
C ALA A 182 -0.46 23.04 -11.18
N ALA A 183 -1.32 23.96 -10.74
CA ALA A 183 -2.56 23.63 -10.04
C ALA A 183 -3.52 22.83 -10.92
N THR A 184 -3.69 23.22 -12.19
CA THR A 184 -4.48 22.45 -13.16
C THR A 184 -3.93 21.04 -13.35
N LEU A 185 -2.60 20.89 -13.48
CA LEU A 185 -1.92 19.60 -13.60
C LEU A 185 -2.22 18.69 -12.39
N VAL A 186 -2.05 19.21 -11.17
CA VAL A 186 -2.30 18.48 -9.93
C VAL A 186 -3.77 18.08 -9.81
N ASN A 187 -4.68 18.95 -10.23
CA ASN A 187 -6.12 18.70 -10.20
C ASN A 187 -6.57 17.62 -11.19
N PHE A 188 -5.97 17.53 -12.39
CA PHE A 188 -6.29 16.47 -13.36
C PHE A 188 -6.12 15.08 -12.77
N VAL A 189 -5.11 14.89 -11.93
CA VAL A 189 -4.79 13.61 -11.30
C VAL A 189 -5.24 13.54 -9.84
N LYS A 190 -6.13 14.46 -9.44
CA LYS A 190 -6.73 14.54 -8.10
C LYS A 190 -5.70 14.44 -6.98
N ASN A 191 -4.58 15.18 -7.07
CA ASN A 191 -3.50 15.21 -6.09
C ASN A 191 -2.78 13.87 -5.84
N HIS A 192 -2.91 12.91 -6.76
CA HIS A 192 -2.24 11.62 -6.59
C HIS A 192 -0.72 11.79 -6.82
N PRO A 193 0.15 11.47 -5.85
CA PRO A 193 1.57 11.81 -5.93
C PRO A 193 2.31 11.17 -7.10
N TYR A 194 2.02 9.90 -7.41
CA TYR A 194 2.60 9.19 -8.56
C TYR A 194 2.21 9.85 -9.88
N TYR A 195 0.90 9.96 -10.15
CA TYR A 195 0.40 10.58 -11.38
C TYR A 195 0.74 12.07 -11.51
N THR A 196 0.89 12.80 -10.40
CA THR A 196 1.38 14.19 -10.44
C THR A 196 2.79 14.22 -11.00
N GLN A 197 3.68 13.33 -10.54
CA GLN A 197 5.05 13.23 -11.05
C GLN A 197 5.08 12.73 -12.50
N GLN A 198 4.28 11.71 -12.83
CA GLN A 198 4.21 11.17 -14.20
C GLN A 198 3.73 12.22 -15.19
N LEU A 199 2.63 12.92 -14.89
CA LEU A 199 2.10 13.98 -15.76
C LEU A 199 3.07 15.16 -15.86
N ALA A 200 3.69 15.56 -14.74
CA ALA A 200 4.72 16.60 -14.74
C ALA A 200 5.93 16.20 -15.59
N TYR A 201 6.34 14.93 -15.55
CA TYR A 201 7.44 14.41 -16.36
C TYR A 201 7.11 14.40 -17.85
N ILE A 202 5.92 13.92 -18.24
CA ILE A 202 5.46 13.96 -19.64
C ILE A 202 5.44 15.41 -20.14
N LEU A 203 4.85 16.33 -19.37
CA LEU A 203 4.80 17.74 -19.71
C LEU A 203 6.18 18.37 -19.81
N TRP A 204 7.07 18.03 -18.87
CA TRP A 204 8.44 18.51 -18.86
C TRP A 204 9.19 18.06 -20.12
N ASN A 205 9.02 16.81 -20.57
CA ASN A 205 9.68 16.29 -21.77
C ASN A 205 9.28 17.04 -23.04
N ILE A 206 7.99 17.39 -23.18
CA ILE A 206 7.48 18.09 -24.38
C ILE A 206 7.59 19.62 -24.29
N THR A 207 8.04 20.15 -23.15
CA THR A 207 8.24 21.59 -22.96
C THR A 207 9.70 21.94 -23.22
N GLU A 208 9.98 22.91 -24.10
CA GLU A 208 11.34 23.41 -24.27
C GLU A 208 11.74 24.35 -23.14
N THR A 209 11.01 25.46 -22.98
CA THR A 209 11.31 26.52 -22.01
C THR A 209 10.12 26.86 -21.12
N LYS A 210 8.95 27.15 -21.71
CA LYS A 210 7.76 27.60 -20.97
C LYS A 210 6.54 26.75 -21.25
N VAL A 211 5.89 26.29 -20.18
CA VAL A 211 4.63 25.53 -20.26
C VAL A 211 3.49 26.45 -20.70
N THR A 212 2.70 25.95 -21.66
CA THR A 212 1.44 26.56 -22.09
C THR A 212 0.28 25.65 -21.75
N SER A 213 -0.95 26.17 -21.77
CA SER A 213 -2.15 25.35 -21.60
C SER A 213 -2.21 24.22 -22.63
N ASN A 214 -1.87 24.50 -23.90
CA ASN A 214 -1.92 23.50 -24.96
C ASN A 214 -0.97 22.32 -24.67
N LEU A 215 0.27 22.60 -24.25
CA LEU A 215 1.23 21.57 -23.84
C LEU A 215 0.70 20.75 -22.65
N LEU A 216 0.07 21.39 -21.67
CA LEU A 216 -0.50 20.69 -20.52
C LEU A 216 -1.62 19.72 -20.94
N TYR A 217 -2.54 20.14 -21.81
CA TYR A 217 -3.58 19.25 -22.33
C TYR A 217 -3.01 18.14 -23.22
N GLN A 218 -1.99 18.43 -24.03
CA GLN A 218 -1.28 17.42 -24.81
C GLN A 218 -0.62 16.36 -23.90
N ALA A 219 0.05 16.78 -22.82
CA ALA A 219 0.63 15.87 -21.84
C ALA A 219 -0.43 15.01 -21.15
N LYS A 220 -1.61 15.57 -20.86
CA LYS A 220 -2.76 14.84 -20.31
C LYS A 220 -3.23 13.76 -21.30
N GLU A 221 -3.36 14.08 -22.59
CA GLU A 221 -3.72 13.07 -23.60
C GLU A 221 -2.67 11.96 -23.71
N MET A 222 -1.38 12.31 -23.71
CA MET A 222 -0.30 11.33 -23.73
C MET A 222 -0.34 10.40 -22.50
N LEU A 223 -0.67 10.92 -21.31
CA LEU A 223 -0.87 10.12 -20.10
C LEU A 223 -2.03 9.12 -20.27
N LEU A 224 -3.16 9.57 -20.85
CA LEU A 224 -4.30 8.71 -21.11
C LEU A 224 -3.98 7.65 -22.18
N ASP A 225 -3.25 8.00 -23.24
CA ASP A 225 -2.80 7.09 -24.29
C ASP A 225 -1.94 5.96 -23.71
N GLN A 226 -0.95 6.30 -22.88
CA GLN A 226 -0.05 5.33 -22.25
C GLN A 226 -0.76 4.26 -21.43
N ASN A 227 -1.90 4.60 -20.82
CA ASN A 227 -2.66 3.68 -19.97
C ASN A 227 -3.87 3.05 -20.68
N THR A 228 -4.20 3.46 -21.90
CA THR A 228 -5.45 3.07 -22.58
C THR A 228 -5.57 1.56 -22.74
N MET A 229 -4.50 0.88 -23.17
CA MET A 229 -4.55 -0.58 -23.38
C MET A 229 -4.83 -1.34 -22.08
N PHE A 230 -4.24 -0.90 -20.97
CA PHE A 230 -4.47 -1.48 -19.64
C PHE A 230 -5.91 -1.25 -19.18
N TYR A 231 -6.41 -0.02 -19.31
CA TYR A 231 -7.78 0.33 -18.93
C TYR A 231 -8.86 -0.33 -19.78
N GLN A 232 -8.58 -0.60 -21.07
CA GLN A 232 -9.47 -1.38 -21.91
C GLN A 232 -9.60 -2.82 -21.39
N SER A 233 -8.48 -3.45 -21.03
CA SER A 233 -8.48 -4.78 -20.40
C SER A 233 -9.27 -4.80 -19.09
N ASP A 234 -9.09 -3.78 -18.23
CA ASP A 234 -9.82 -3.68 -16.97
C ASP A 234 -11.35 -3.57 -17.17
N VAL A 235 -11.77 -2.83 -18.20
CA VAL A 235 -13.19 -2.67 -18.56
C VAL A 235 -13.77 -3.97 -19.13
N GLU A 236 -13.02 -4.68 -19.97
CA GLU A 236 -13.43 -5.99 -20.51
C GLU A 236 -13.65 -7.04 -19.39
N ASP A 237 -12.91 -6.93 -18.29
CA ASP A 237 -12.98 -7.82 -17.13
C ASP A 237 -14.09 -7.47 -16.11
N ILE A 238 -14.95 -6.49 -16.40
CA ILE A 238 -16.08 -6.12 -15.53
C ILE A 238 -17.42 -6.13 -16.28
N SER A 239 -18.48 -6.46 -15.53
CA SER A 239 -19.83 -6.58 -16.07
C SER A 239 -20.45 -5.22 -16.44
N ASN A 240 -21.44 -5.22 -17.35
CA ASN A 240 -22.22 -4.03 -17.69
C ASN A 240 -22.83 -3.33 -16.46
N SER A 241 -23.26 -4.11 -15.45
CA SER A 241 -23.79 -3.51 -14.22
C SER A 241 -22.72 -2.81 -13.38
N GLN A 242 -21.45 -3.26 -13.44
CA GLN A 242 -20.31 -2.58 -12.82
C GLN A 242 -19.95 -1.32 -13.58
N ILE A 243 -19.88 -1.37 -14.92
CA ILE A 243 -19.66 -0.20 -15.78
C ILE A 243 -20.71 0.90 -15.52
N ASN A 244 -21.99 0.52 -15.50
CA ASN A 244 -23.06 1.47 -15.20
C ASN A 244 -22.94 2.09 -13.81
N PHE A 245 -22.48 1.31 -12.83
CA PHE A 245 -22.23 1.82 -11.49
C PHE A 245 -21.06 2.82 -11.49
N LEU A 246 -19.96 2.54 -12.21
CA LEU A 246 -18.85 3.48 -12.37
C LEU A 246 -19.32 4.79 -13.02
N LYS A 247 -20.20 4.73 -14.02
CA LYS A 247 -20.82 5.91 -14.62
C LYS A 247 -21.60 6.75 -13.60
N ALA A 248 -22.34 6.11 -12.70
CA ALA A 248 -23.03 6.79 -11.61
C ALA A 248 -22.07 7.45 -10.61
N VAL A 249 -20.94 6.80 -10.32
CA VAL A 249 -19.87 7.37 -9.47
C VAL A 249 -19.27 8.62 -10.12
N ILE A 250 -18.92 8.56 -11.41
CA ILE A 250 -18.38 9.73 -12.16
C ILE A 250 -19.37 10.90 -12.17
N ALA A 251 -20.66 10.61 -12.25
CA ALA A 251 -21.72 11.61 -12.18
C ALA A 251 -21.96 12.17 -10.76
N ASN A 252 -21.19 11.75 -9.75
CA ASN A 252 -21.30 12.16 -8.35
C ASN A 252 -22.68 11.91 -7.71
N GLU A 253 -23.33 10.80 -8.05
CA GLU A 253 -24.63 10.44 -7.45
C GLU A 253 -24.47 10.06 -5.96
N GLU A 254 -25.12 10.78 -5.03
CA GLU A 254 -24.96 10.53 -3.59
C GLU A 254 -25.72 9.27 -3.11
N LYS A 255 -26.94 9.05 -3.61
CA LYS A 255 -27.85 7.98 -3.15
C LYS A 255 -27.90 6.83 -4.15
N MET A 256 -26.80 6.08 -4.24
CA MET A 256 -26.63 4.96 -5.18
C MET A 256 -27.75 3.90 -5.13
N ASN A 257 -28.33 3.65 -3.95
CA ASN A 257 -29.42 2.68 -3.78
C ASN A 257 -30.83 3.26 -4.01
N SER A 258 -30.96 4.54 -4.36
CA SER A 258 -32.25 5.14 -4.62
C SER A 258 -32.86 4.61 -5.91
N LYS A 259 -34.19 4.47 -5.95
CA LYS A 259 -34.92 4.05 -7.16
C LYS A 259 -34.55 4.92 -8.38
N LYS A 260 -34.44 6.23 -8.18
CA LYS A 260 -34.02 7.19 -9.22
C LYS A 260 -32.68 6.82 -9.86
N VAL A 261 -31.64 6.54 -9.05
CA VAL A 261 -30.31 6.18 -9.55
C VAL A 261 -30.31 4.79 -10.17
N ILE A 262 -31.00 3.83 -9.53
CA ILE A 262 -31.11 2.46 -10.05
C ILE A 262 -31.74 2.47 -11.45
N ASP A 263 -32.83 3.21 -11.64
CA ASP A 263 -33.52 3.29 -12.92
C ASP A 263 -32.67 4.05 -13.95
N LYS A 264 -32.09 5.20 -13.58
CA LYS A 264 -31.26 6.04 -14.46
C LYS A 264 -30.05 5.30 -15.03
N TYR A 265 -29.36 4.51 -14.21
CA TYR A 265 -28.15 3.78 -14.62
C TYR A 265 -28.40 2.28 -14.83
N LYS A 266 -29.65 1.82 -14.84
CA LYS A 266 -30.01 0.40 -15.06
C LYS A 266 -29.23 -0.55 -14.13
N LEU A 267 -29.23 -0.26 -12.83
CA LEU A 267 -28.53 -1.04 -11.80
C LEU A 267 -29.34 -2.24 -11.27
N ASN A 268 -30.50 -2.50 -11.87
CA ASN A 268 -31.45 -3.59 -11.57
C ASN A 268 -32.14 -3.49 -10.20
N SER A 269 -31.39 -3.53 -9.09
CA SER A 269 -31.96 -3.52 -7.74
C SER A 269 -30.96 -3.02 -6.70
N SER A 270 -31.46 -2.57 -5.54
CA SER A 270 -30.62 -2.10 -4.41
C SER A 270 -29.66 -3.20 -3.91
N ALA A 271 -30.10 -4.46 -3.90
CA ALA A 271 -29.23 -5.59 -3.57
C ALA A 271 -28.09 -5.76 -4.60
N ASN A 272 -28.39 -5.59 -5.89
CA ASN A 272 -27.38 -5.64 -6.94
C ASN A 272 -26.39 -4.47 -6.82
N VAL A 273 -26.84 -3.25 -6.53
CA VAL A 273 -25.98 -2.08 -6.26
C VAL A 273 -24.97 -2.39 -5.16
N THR A 274 -25.43 -2.96 -4.04
CA THR A 274 -24.56 -3.33 -2.92
C THR A 274 -23.53 -4.39 -3.32
N ARG A 275 -23.93 -5.40 -4.09
CA ARG A 275 -23.04 -6.46 -4.61
C ARG A 275 -21.99 -5.89 -5.56
N VAL A 276 -22.40 -5.06 -6.51
CA VAL A 276 -21.54 -4.40 -7.50
C VAL A 276 -20.51 -3.51 -6.81
N LYS A 277 -20.95 -2.67 -5.86
CA LYS A 277 -20.06 -1.82 -5.06
C LYS A 277 -18.98 -2.66 -4.35
N LYS A 278 -19.37 -3.75 -3.69
CA LYS A 278 -18.41 -4.65 -3.00
C LYS A 278 -17.44 -5.30 -3.98
N ALA A 279 -17.91 -5.72 -5.15
CA ALA A 279 -17.07 -6.34 -6.17
C ALA A 279 -16.03 -5.36 -6.74
N LEU A 280 -16.42 -4.11 -7.01
CA LEU A 280 -15.51 -3.06 -7.50
C LEU A 280 -14.47 -2.65 -6.46
N ILE A 281 -14.83 -2.63 -5.17
CA ILE A 281 -13.87 -2.39 -4.08
C ILE A 281 -12.88 -3.55 -3.96
N LYS A 282 -13.37 -4.79 -4.06
CA LYS A 282 -12.51 -5.98 -4.02
C LYS A 282 -11.54 -6.04 -5.21
N LYS A 283 -11.96 -5.54 -6.38
CA LYS A 283 -11.13 -5.39 -7.58
C LYS A 283 -10.20 -4.16 -7.53
N GLU A 284 -10.22 -3.37 -6.46
CA GLU A 284 -9.38 -2.16 -6.32
C GLU A 284 -9.63 -1.12 -7.43
N ILE A 285 -10.83 -1.13 -8.02
CA ILE A 285 -11.26 -0.09 -8.96
C ILE A 285 -11.82 1.12 -8.19
N LEU A 286 -12.54 0.84 -7.10
CA LEU A 286 -13.11 1.83 -6.21
C LEU A 286 -12.59 1.64 -4.79
N GLU A 287 -12.56 2.73 -4.03
CA GLU A 287 -12.27 2.74 -2.61
C GLU A 287 -13.31 3.53 -1.82
N ILE A 288 -13.31 3.33 -0.50
CA ILE A 288 -14.12 4.12 0.43
C ILE A 288 -13.18 4.93 1.32
N PHE A 289 -13.20 6.24 1.15
CA PHE A 289 -12.44 7.16 1.98
C PHE A 289 -13.38 8.18 2.63
N LYS A 290 -13.34 8.32 3.96
CA LYS A 290 -14.22 9.23 4.73
C LYS A 290 -15.72 9.14 4.32
N ASN A 291 -16.23 7.91 4.16
CA ASN A 291 -17.60 7.60 3.70
C ASN A 291 -17.97 8.01 2.26
N SER A 292 -17.01 8.50 1.48
CA SER A 292 -17.17 8.77 0.05
C SER A 292 -16.65 7.60 -0.80
N ILE A 293 -17.28 7.35 -1.94
CA ILE A 293 -16.83 6.36 -2.92
C ILE A 293 -15.93 7.10 -3.92
N ASN A 294 -14.67 6.70 -4.03
CA ASN A 294 -13.73 7.29 -4.96
C ASN A 294 -13.17 6.22 -5.89
N PHE A 295 -12.67 6.63 -7.05
CA PHE A 295 -11.82 5.78 -7.86
C PHE A 295 -10.47 5.62 -7.16
N TYR A 296 -9.99 4.38 -7.12
CA TYR A 296 -8.66 4.07 -6.61
C TYR A 296 -7.60 4.71 -7.50
N ASP A 297 -7.76 4.58 -8.82
CA ASP A 297 -6.95 5.24 -9.84
C ASP A 297 -7.70 6.47 -10.42
N PRO A 298 -7.23 7.72 -10.14
CA PRO A 298 -7.86 8.92 -10.68
C PRO A 298 -7.65 9.12 -12.18
N VAL A 299 -6.62 8.52 -12.78
CA VAL A 299 -6.39 8.57 -14.23
C VAL A 299 -7.31 7.59 -14.94
N PHE A 300 -7.63 6.45 -14.33
CA PHE A 300 -8.67 5.56 -14.85
C PHE A 300 -10.04 6.23 -14.86
N GLU A 301 -10.39 6.98 -13.81
CA GLU A 301 -11.61 7.79 -13.77
C GLU A 301 -11.65 8.80 -14.92
N LEU A 302 -10.55 9.53 -15.12
CA LEU A 302 -10.42 10.52 -16.19
C LEU A 302 -10.55 9.88 -17.58
N TRP A 303 -9.90 8.72 -17.78
CA TRP A 303 -9.98 7.95 -19.00
C TRP A 303 -11.40 7.44 -19.29
N LEU A 304 -12.09 6.89 -18.28
CA LEU A 304 -13.47 6.45 -18.41
C LEU A 304 -14.38 7.61 -18.83
N LYS A 305 -14.18 8.77 -18.19
CA LYS A 305 -14.95 9.98 -18.47
C LYS A 305 -14.76 10.44 -19.93
N GLU A 306 -13.52 10.63 -20.36
CA GLU A 306 -13.22 11.28 -21.64
C GLU A 306 -13.26 10.33 -22.84
N ARG A 307 -12.84 9.07 -22.68
CA ARG A 307 -12.65 8.13 -23.80
C ARG A 307 -13.69 7.03 -23.88
N TYR A 308 -14.12 6.51 -22.74
CA TYR A 308 -15.10 5.41 -22.72
C TYR A 308 -16.54 5.92 -22.76
N PHE A 309 -16.88 6.93 -21.95
CA PHE A 309 -18.21 7.51 -21.88
C PHE A 309 -18.38 8.77 -22.74
N GLY A 310 -17.30 9.50 -23.01
CA GLY A 310 -17.30 10.74 -23.79
C GLY A 310 -18.11 11.88 -23.17
N ILE A 311 -17.96 12.11 -21.85
CA ILE A 311 -18.76 13.08 -21.06
C ILE A 311 -17.93 14.15 -20.35
#